data_AF-A0A3D0V5Y6-F1
#
_entry.id   AF-A0A3D0V5Y6-F1
#
_cell.length_a   1.000
_cell.length_b   1.000
_cell.length_c   1.000
_cell.angle_alpha   90.00
_cell.angle_beta   90.00
_cell.angle_gamma   90.00
#
_symmetry.space_group_name_H-M   'P 1'
#
loop_
_entity.id
_entity.type
_entity.pdbx_description
1 polymer ?
#
loop_
_entity_poly.entity_id
_entity_poly.type
_entity_poly.pdbx_seq_one_letter_code
_entity_poly.pdbx_strand_id
1 'polypeptide(L)'
;MKDTSPLMKDTSSENESLFLFAEMGAAPKIDLHGMFVEQALQELDQFLHHAFIEKDQIVTIIHGCGTGALQKAVHTHLSTIPFVREYRLSERSLGVTQVIFALS
;
A
#
# COMPACT_ATOMS: atom_id res chain seq x y z
N MET A 1 18.30 27.57 -27.78
CA MET A 1 17.73 27.30 -26.44
C MET A 1 17.16 25.90 -26.47
N LYS A 2 17.77 24.96 -25.74
CA LYS A 2 17.16 23.66 -25.48
C LYS A 2 16.50 23.80 -24.12
N ASP A 3 15.20 24.02 -24.10
CA ASP A 3 14.43 23.88 -22.88
C ASP A 3 14.49 22.40 -22.49
N THR A 4 15.41 22.07 -21.60
CA THR A 4 15.42 20.80 -20.88
C THR A 4 14.70 21.04 -19.55
N SER A 5 13.42 21.40 -19.63
CA SER A 5 12.52 21.21 -18.49
C SER A 5 12.45 19.69 -18.23
N PRO A 6 12.59 19.23 -16.98
CA PRO A 6 12.43 17.81 -16.68
C PRO A 6 11.04 17.39 -17.14
N LEU A 7 10.92 16.30 -17.92
CA LEU A 7 9.62 15.71 -18.21
C LEU A 7 8.95 15.45 -16.86
N MET A 8 7.90 16.20 -16.54
CA MET A 8 6.99 15.88 -15.45
C MET A 8 6.48 14.47 -15.75
N LYS A 9 7.04 13.46 -15.08
CA LYS A 9 6.51 12.12 -15.19
C LYS A 9 5.08 12.17 -14.67
N ASP A 10 4.16 11.65 -15.47
CA ASP A 10 2.77 11.54 -15.09
C ASP A 10 2.68 10.60 -13.87
N THR A 11 2.36 11.16 -12.70
CA THR A 11 2.24 10.43 -11.43
C THR A 11 1.35 9.19 -11.56
N SER A 12 0.37 9.21 -12.47
CA SER A 12 -0.50 8.06 -12.75
C SER A 12 0.27 6.87 -13.34
N SER A 13 1.18 7.13 -14.29
CA SER A 13 2.02 6.09 -14.90
C SER A 13 3.02 5.49 -13.92
N GLU A 14 3.54 6.29 -12.99
CA GLU A 14 4.44 5.80 -11.94
C GLU A 14 3.69 4.92 -10.93
N ASN A 15 2.50 5.34 -10.49
CA ASN A 15 1.68 4.56 -9.57
C ASN A 15 1.27 3.22 -10.18
N GLU A 16 0.86 3.18 -11.45
CA GLU A 16 0.55 1.91 -12.13
C GLU A 16 1.75 0.97 -12.21
N SER A 17 2.95 1.52 -12.44
CA SER A 17 4.18 0.71 -12.44
C SER A 17 4.49 0.12 -11.07
N LEU A 18 4.25 0.89 -9.99
CA LEU A 18 4.42 0.42 -8.61
C LEU A 18 3.40 -0.65 -8.25
N PHE A 19 2.12 -0.44 -8.57
CA PHE A 19 1.10 -1.47 -8.34
C PHE A 19 1.41 -2.76 -9.08
N LEU A 20 1.85 -2.68 -10.34
CA LEU A 20 2.30 -3.86 -11.09
C LEU A 20 3.49 -4.57 -10.40
N PHE A 21 4.44 -3.81 -9.84
CA PHE A 21 5.55 -4.38 -9.07
C PHE A 21 5.06 -5.14 -7.82
N ALA A 22 4.07 -4.61 -7.10
CA ALA A 22 3.43 -5.32 -5.99
C ALA A 22 2.64 -6.56 -6.45
N GLU A 23 1.92 -6.49 -7.57
CA GLU A 23 1.22 -7.63 -8.19
C GLU A 23 2.18 -8.76 -8.60
N MET A 24 3.45 -8.45 -8.87
CA MET A 24 4.49 -9.44 -9.15
C MET A 24 5.08 -10.07 -7.87
N GLY A 25 4.58 -9.68 -6.70
CA GLY A 25 5.04 -10.20 -5.41
C GLY A 25 6.41 -9.67 -4.96
N ALA A 26 6.87 -8.57 -5.58
CA ALA A 26 8.19 -8.00 -5.31
C ALA A 26 8.19 -6.91 -4.22
N ALA A 27 7.00 -6.48 -3.76
CA ALA A 27 6.85 -5.54 -2.66
C ALA A 27 6.86 -6.25 -1.30
N PRO A 28 7.40 -5.62 -0.23
CA PRO A 28 7.26 -6.10 1.13
C PRO A 28 5.78 -6.31 1.50
N LYS A 29 5.52 -7.30 2.35
CA LYS A 29 4.14 -7.68 2.68
C LYS A 29 3.95 -8.06 4.13
N ILE A 30 2.74 -7.82 4.62
CA ILE A 30 2.25 -8.30 5.91
C ILE A 30 1.00 -9.17 5.70
N ASP A 31 0.89 -10.24 6.48
CA ASP A 31 -0.30 -11.10 6.53
C ASP A 31 -1.06 -10.89 7.85
N LEU A 32 -2.28 -10.39 7.72
CA LEU A 32 -3.22 -10.10 8.80
C LEU A 32 -4.42 -11.06 8.78
N HIS A 33 -4.40 -12.08 7.91
CA HIS A 33 -5.52 -13.00 7.74
C HIS A 33 -5.85 -13.72 9.05
N GLY A 34 -7.14 -13.68 9.42
CA GLY A 34 -7.64 -14.36 10.62
C GLY A 34 -7.33 -13.64 11.93
N MET A 35 -6.65 -12.50 11.90
CA MET A 35 -6.40 -11.70 13.10
C MET A 35 -7.67 -10.97 13.54
N PHE A 36 -7.79 -10.70 14.85
CA PHE A 36 -8.78 -9.75 15.34
C PHE A 36 -8.44 -8.34 14.85
N VAL A 37 -9.48 -7.55 14.55
CA VAL A 37 -9.33 -6.21 13.94
C VAL A 37 -8.34 -5.34 14.71
N GLU A 38 -8.47 -5.26 16.03
CA GLU A 38 -7.61 -4.42 16.86
C GLU A 38 -6.13 -4.83 16.79
N GLN A 39 -5.85 -6.14 16.85
CA GLN A 39 -4.49 -6.68 16.71
C GLN A 39 -3.94 -6.44 15.30
N ALA A 40 -4.76 -6.64 14.28
CA ALA A 40 -4.37 -6.43 12.89
C ALA A 40 -3.96 -4.98 12.61
N LEU A 41 -4.68 -4.01 13.20
CA LEU A 41 -4.34 -2.59 13.06
C LEU A 41 -3.05 -2.23 13.78
N GLN A 42 -2.78 -2.80 14.96
CA GLN A 42 -1.52 -2.59 15.68
C GLN A 42 -0.31 -3.13 14.91
N GLU A 43 -0.43 -4.31 14.30
CA GLU A 43 0.62 -4.89 13.45
C GLU A 43 0.78 -4.11 12.15
N LEU A 44 -0.33 -3.67 11.55
CA LEU A 44 -0.32 -2.83 10.36
C LEU A 44 0.45 -1.52 10.60
N ASP A 45 0.20 -0.84 11.72
CA ASP A 45 0.90 0.40 12.05
C ASP A 45 2.41 0.22 12.11
N GLN A 46 2.86 -0.80 12.85
CA GLN A 46 4.29 -1.11 12.97
C GLN A 46 4.92 -1.40 11.61
N PHE A 47 4.23 -2.18 10.77
CA PHE A 47 4.67 -2.50 9.43
C PHE A 47 4.77 -1.27 8.53
N LEU A 48 3.74 -0.42 8.49
CA LEU A 48 3.73 0.79 7.67
C LEU A 48 4.82 1.78 8.09
N HIS A 49 5.03 1.95 9.40
CA HIS A 49 6.11 2.79 9.90
C HIS A 49 7.49 2.25 9.53
N HIS A 50 7.72 0.95 9.68
CA HIS A 50 9.00 0.35 9.32
C HIS A 50 9.28 0.48 7.82
N ALA A 51 8.31 0.09 6.97
CA ALA A 51 8.45 0.20 5.52
C ALA A 51 8.68 1.65 5.05
N PHE A 52 8.01 2.61 5.70
CA PHE A 52 8.23 4.03 5.40
C PHE A 52 9.66 4.49 5.77
N ILE A 53 10.20 4.04 6.91
CA ILE A 53 11.58 4.34 7.33
C ILE A 53 12.60 3.70 6.38
N GLU A 54 12.36 2.46 5.95
CA GLU A 54 13.18 1.74 4.97
C GLU A 54 13.07 2.33 3.54
N LYS A 55 12.22 3.35 3.36
CA LYS A 55 11.97 4.04 2.09
C LYS A 55 11.40 3.13 1.02
N ASP A 56 10.64 2.11 1.41
CA ASP A 56 9.82 1.36 0.47
C ASP A 56 8.86 2.32 -0.24
N GLN A 57 8.66 2.13 -1.54
CA GLN A 57 7.71 2.95 -2.31
C GLN A 57 6.29 2.41 -2.23
N ILE A 58 6.17 1.09 -2.11
CA ILE A 58 4.91 0.36 -2.11
C ILE A 58 5.00 -0.88 -1.23
N VAL A 59 3.90 -1.22 -0.56
CA VAL A 59 3.76 -2.42 0.25
C VAL A 59 2.45 -3.16 -0.04
N THR A 60 2.39 -4.42 0.39
CA THR A 60 1.21 -5.29 0.24
C THR A 60 0.66 -5.70 1.60
N ILE A 61 -0.65 -5.58 1.79
CA ILE A 61 -1.38 -5.97 3.00
C ILE A 61 -2.34 -7.09 2.63
N ILE A 62 -2.16 -8.26 3.24
CA ILE A 62 -3.07 -9.39 3.09
C ILE A 62 -4.01 -9.37 4.29
N HIS A 63 -5.26 -8.96 4.08
CA HIS A 63 -6.29 -8.91 5.14
C HIS A 63 -7.33 -10.04 5.02
N GLY A 64 -7.24 -10.86 3.96
CA GLY A 64 -8.13 -11.97 3.69
C GLY A 64 -9.49 -11.55 3.10
N CYS A 65 -10.28 -12.55 2.68
CA CYS A 65 -11.51 -12.34 1.91
C CYS A 65 -12.81 -12.43 2.72
N GLY A 66 -12.76 -12.78 4.01
CA GLY A 66 -13.90 -13.26 4.83
C GLY A 66 -15.19 -12.42 4.76
N THR A 67 -15.55 -11.72 5.84
CA THR A 67 -16.76 -10.86 5.86
C THR A 67 -16.49 -9.44 5.34
N GLY A 68 -15.23 -9.16 4.95
CA GLY A 68 -14.75 -7.81 4.63
C GLY A 68 -14.54 -6.91 5.85
N ALA A 69 -14.69 -7.42 7.08
CA ALA A 69 -14.47 -6.63 8.30
C ALA A 69 -13.04 -6.08 8.39
N LEU A 70 -12.03 -6.93 8.20
CA LEU A 70 -10.63 -6.50 8.19
C LEU A 70 -10.32 -5.55 7.02
N GLN A 71 -10.81 -5.83 5.82
CA GLN A 71 -10.65 -4.93 4.67
C GLN A 71 -11.15 -3.52 5.00
N LYS A 72 -12.38 -3.41 5.54
CA LYS A 72 -12.98 -2.12 5.91
C LYS A 72 -12.14 -1.42 6.97
N ALA A 73 -11.75 -2.12 8.03
CA ALA A 73 -10.93 -1.56 9.09
C ALA A 73 -9.58 -1.07 8.58
N VAL A 74 -8.88 -1.87 7.75
CA VAL A 74 -7.62 -1.50 7.11
C VAL A 74 -7.79 -0.24 6.26
N HIS A 75 -8.81 -0.20 5.39
CA HIS A 75 -9.03 0.97 4.51
C HIS A 75 -9.40 2.23 5.29
N THR A 76 -10.23 2.10 6.35
CA THR A 76 -10.54 3.21 7.25
C THR A 76 -9.30 3.70 7.98
N HIS A 77 -8.42 2.79 8.40
CA HIS A 77 -7.18 3.15 9.08
C HIS A 77 -6.20 3.84 8.13
N LEU A 78 -5.96 3.28 6.94
CA LEU A 78 -5.07 3.83 5.91
C LEU A 78 -5.45 5.27 5.51
N SER A 79 -6.74 5.60 5.45
CA SER A 79 -7.19 6.95 5.10
C SER A 79 -6.85 8.02 6.14
N THR A 80 -6.46 7.60 7.35
CA THR A 80 -6.02 8.51 8.42
C THR A 80 -4.51 8.74 8.44
N ILE A 81 -3.74 7.99 7.66
CA ILE A 81 -2.28 8.00 7.71
C ILE A 81 -1.72 9.04 6.73
N PRO A 82 -1.01 10.08 7.19
CA PRO A 82 -0.59 11.19 6.33
C PRO A 82 0.43 10.83 5.25
N PHE A 83 1.23 9.79 5.48
CA PHE A 83 2.27 9.36 4.54
C PHE A 83 1.78 8.29 3.55
N VAL A 84 0.51 7.91 3.59
CA VAL A 84 -0.12 7.08 2.56
C VAL A 84 -0.56 7.99 1.42
N ARG A 85 -0.01 7.76 0.22
CA ARG A 85 -0.34 8.52 -1.00
C ARG A 85 -1.57 7.97 -1.70
N GLU A 86 -1.59 6.65 -1.90
CA GLU A 86 -2.64 5.95 -2.63
C GLU A 86 -2.70 4.51 -2.15
N TYR A 87 -3.88 3.92 -2.16
CA TYR A 87 -4.04 2.49 -1.95
C TYR A 87 -5.19 1.94 -2.78
N ARG A 88 -5.08 0.68 -3.18
CA ARG A 88 -6.13 -0.02 -3.92
C ARG A 88 -6.18 -1.49 -3.57
N LEU A 89 -7.32 -2.12 -3.85
CA LEU A 89 -7.40 -3.57 -3.84
C LEU A 89 -6.57 -4.14 -5.00
N SER A 90 -5.89 -5.24 -4.74
CA SER A 90 -5.19 -5.98 -5.79
C SER A 90 -6.19 -6.46 -6.85
N GLU A 91 -5.77 -6.38 -8.11
CA GLU A 91 -6.57 -6.87 -9.25
C GLU A 91 -6.42 -8.38 -9.44
N ARG A 92 -5.30 -8.97 -8.96
CA ARG A 92 -5.00 -10.39 -9.15
C ARG A 92 -5.23 -11.23 -7.91
N SER A 93 -5.27 -10.61 -6.73
CA SER A 93 -5.35 -11.30 -5.45
C SER A 93 -6.51 -10.79 -4.59
N LEU A 94 -7.45 -11.68 -4.29
CA LEU A 94 -8.55 -11.34 -3.38
C LEU A 94 -8.04 -11.15 -1.95
N GLY A 95 -8.66 -10.22 -1.22
CA GLY A 95 -8.29 -9.97 0.18
C GLY A 95 -6.93 -9.28 0.36
N VAL A 96 -6.45 -8.61 -0.68
CA VAL A 96 -5.16 -7.91 -0.69
C VAL A 96 -5.37 -6.43 -1.01
N THR A 97 -4.69 -5.58 -0.26
CA THR A 97 -4.59 -4.13 -0.51
C THR A 97 -3.14 -3.75 -0.73
N GLN A 98 -2.86 -2.96 -1.77
CA GLN A 98 -1.55 -2.40 -2.06
C GLN A 98 -1.54 -0.92 -1.68
N VAL A 99 -0.45 -0.46 -1.08
CA VAL A 99 -0.33 0.89 -0.52
C VAL A 99 0.94 1.54 -1.02
N ILE A 100 0.81 2.68 -1.67
CA ILE A 100 1.90 3.54 -2.13
C ILE A 100 2.11 4.66 -1.09
N PHE A 101 3.36 4.91 -0.73
CA PHE A 101 3.71 5.98 0.20
C PHE A 101 4.00 7.31 -0.51
N ALA A 102 3.72 8.41 0.19
CA ALA A 102 4.18 9.74 -0.19
C ALA A 102 5.61 9.89 0.34
N LEU A 103 6.61 9.53 -0.47
CA LEU A 103 8.00 9.78 -0.11
C LEU A 103 8.28 11.29 -0.11
N SER A 104 8.92 11.76 0.96
CA SER A 104 9.41 13.13 1.13
C SER A 104 10.67 13.39 0.31
#